data_AF-G5LTD0-F1
#
_entry.id   AF-G5LTD0-F1
#
_cell.length_a   1.000
_cell.length_b   1.000
_cell.length_c   1.000
_cell.angle_alpha   90.00
_cell.angle_beta   90.00
_cell.angle_gamma   90.00
#
_symmetry.space_group_name_H-M   'P 1'
#
loop_
_entity.id
_entity.type
_entity.pdbx_description
1 polymer ?
#
loop_
_entity_poly.entity_id
_entity_poly.type
_entity_poly.pdbx_seq_one_letter_code
_entity_poly.pdbx_strand_id
1 'polypeptide(L)'
;SLATWLLPALAPVLADSPIRLNLQVEDETRTQERLRRGEVVGAVSIQHQALPSCLVDKLGALDYLFVASKPFAERYFPNGVTRSSLLKAPAVAFDHLDDMHQAFLQQNFDLPPGSVPCHIVNSSEAFVQLARQGTTCCMIPHLQIEKELESGELINLTPGLLQRRMLYWHRFAPESRMMRKVTDALLEYGHKVLRQD
;
A
#
# COMPACT_ATOMS: atom_id res chain seq x y z
N SER A 1 1.12 4.11 1.40
CA SER A 1 0.87 5.55 1.14
C SER A 1 2.07 6.49 1.31
N LEU A 2 2.91 6.31 2.34
CA LEU A 2 4.04 7.23 2.60
C LEU A 2 5.08 7.22 1.46
N ALA A 3 5.44 6.04 0.98
CA ALA A 3 6.46 5.82 -0.05
C ALA A 3 6.06 6.27 -1.47
N THR A 4 4.84 6.75 -1.68
CA THR A 4 4.29 7.01 -3.02
C THR A 4 3.79 8.44 -3.19
N TRP A 5 2.69 8.81 -2.53
CA TRP A 5 1.97 10.06 -2.84
C TRP A 5 1.87 11.03 -1.67
N LEU A 6 2.00 10.56 -0.42
CA LEU A 6 1.71 11.36 0.77
C LEU A 6 2.70 12.52 0.97
N LEU A 7 4.00 12.26 0.84
CA LEU A 7 5.02 13.31 1.02
C LEU A 7 4.95 14.39 -0.08
N PRO A 8 4.82 14.03 -1.38
CA PRO A 8 4.54 15.02 -2.42
C PRO A 8 3.28 15.86 -2.15
N ALA A 9 2.20 15.24 -1.67
CA ALA A 9 0.96 15.95 -1.35
C ALA A 9 1.15 17.00 -0.22
N LEU A 10 2.01 16.72 0.75
CA LEU A 10 2.28 17.61 1.87
C LEU A 10 3.30 18.71 1.56
N ALA A 11 4.06 18.58 0.48
CA ALA A 11 5.16 19.50 0.15
C ALA A 11 4.72 20.98 0.09
N PRO A 12 3.58 21.37 -0.53
CA PRO A 12 3.13 22.77 -0.55
C PRO A 12 2.84 23.32 0.86
N VAL A 13 2.20 22.51 1.71
CA VAL A 13 1.85 22.91 3.08
C VAL A 13 3.09 23.13 3.94
N LEU A 14 4.10 22.26 3.78
CA LEU A 14 5.36 22.34 4.52
C LEU A 14 6.25 23.49 4.06
N ALA A 15 6.18 23.87 2.77
CA ALA A 15 6.90 25.03 2.25
C ALA A 15 6.32 26.34 2.81
N ASP A 16 4.99 26.41 2.93
CA ASP A 16 4.26 27.63 3.33
C ASP A 16 4.11 27.80 4.85
N SER A 17 4.40 26.78 5.65
CA SER A 17 4.13 26.81 7.09
C SER A 17 5.16 25.99 7.89
N PRO A 18 5.82 26.59 8.90
CA PRO A 18 6.77 25.89 9.75
C PRO A 18 6.02 25.01 10.77
N ILE A 19 5.49 23.88 10.30
CA ILE A 19 4.82 22.89 11.13
C ILE A 19 5.72 21.66 11.32
N ARG A 20 5.64 21.05 12.51
CA ARG A 20 6.25 19.75 12.77
C ARG A 20 5.26 18.66 12.43
N LEU A 21 5.64 17.76 11.51
CA LEU A 21 4.92 16.52 11.29
C LEU A 21 5.56 15.39 12.08
N ASN A 22 4.74 14.59 12.74
CA ASN A 22 5.13 13.31 13.31
C ASN A 22 4.35 12.21 12.55
N LEU A 23 4.99 11.61 11.55
CA LEU A 23 4.37 10.58 10.71
C LEU A 23 4.64 9.21 11.32
N GLN A 24 3.58 8.44 11.52
CA GLN A 24 3.64 7.07 12.01
C GLN A 24 3.18 6.15 10.89
N VAL A 25 4.00 5.15 10.57
CA VAL A 25 3.70 4.16 9.52
C VAL A 25 3.18 2.91 10.18
N GLU A 26 1.98 2.50 9.78
CA GLU A 26 1.28 1.29 10.20
C GLU A 26 0.57 0.72 8.97
N ASP A 27 0.16 -0.54 9.04
CA ASP A 27 -0.74 -1.13 8.04
C ASP A 27 -2.06 -0.34 7.95
N GLU A 28 -2.55 -0.08 6.74
CA GLU A 28 -3.73 0.78 6.52
C GLU A 28 -5.03 0.24 7.16
N THR A 29 -5.07 -1.03 7.55
CA THR A 29 -6.18 -1.62 8.34
C THR A 29 -6.21 -1.12 9.78
N ARG A 30 -5.08 -0.70 10.35
CA ARG A 30 -4.88 -0.41 11.78
C ARG A 30 -4.70 1.07 12.09
N THR A 31 -4.48 1.91 11.09
CA THR A 31 -4.30 3.36 11.26
C THR A 31 -5.50 4.03 11.93
N GLN A 32 -6.73 3.55 11.68
CA GLN A 32 -7.94 4.10 12.29
C GLN A 32 -8.00 3.90 13.82
N GLU A 33 -7.42 2.83 14.36
CA GLU A 33 -7.41 2.57 15.81
C GLU A 33 -6.50 3.57 16.56
N ARG A 34 -5.38 4.00 15.94
CA ARG A 34 -4.55 5.07 16.52
C ARG A 34 -5.29 6.40 16.58
N LEU A 35 -6.10 6.70 15.56
CA LEU A 35 -6.99 7.86 15.60
C LEU A 35 -8.01 7.71 16.73
N ARG A 36 -8.65 6.55 16.88
CA ARG A 36 -9.59 6.28 17.99
C ARG A 36 -8.98 6.51 19.37
N ARG A 37 -7.70 6.16 19.55
CA ARG A 37 -6.94 6.34 20.80
C ARG A 37 -6.43 7.77 21.02
N GLY A 38 -6.57 8.65 20.04
CA GLY A 38 -6.07 10.03 20.11
C GLY A 38 -4.55 10.15 19.97
N GLU A 39 -3.87 9.11 19.47
CA GLU A 39 -2.41 9.10 19.28
C GLU A 39 -1.99 9.93 18.05
N VAL A 40 -2.90 10.09 17.09
CA VAL A 40 -2.74 10.91 15.88
C VAL A 40 -3.95 11.81 15.68
N VAL A 41 -3.78 12.90 14.92
CA VAL A 41 -4.86 13.85 14.60
C VAL A 41 -5.49 13.61 13.23
N GLY A 42 -4.88 12.77 12.40
CA GLY A 42 -5.39 12.33 11.12
C GLY A 42 -4.71 11.03 10.66
N ALA A 43 -5.41 10.25 9.86
CA ALA A 43 -4.97 8.92 9.43
C ALA A 43 -5.45 8.60 8.01
N VAL A 44 -4.54 8.09 7.17
CA VAL A 44 -4.92 7.44 5.91
C VAL A 44 -5.27 5.98 6.23
N SER A 45 -6.45 5.52 5.85
CA SER A 45 -6.95 4.17 6.13
C SER A 45 -7.73 3.61 4.94
N ILE A 46 -7.94 2.29 4.93
CA ILE A 46 -8.87 1.62 3.99
C ILE A 46 -10.34 1.60 4.48
N GLN A 47 -10.59 2.05 5.71
CA GLN A 47 -11.93 2.07 6.29
C GLN A 47 -12.75 3.23 5.73
N HIS A 48 -13.94 2.94 5.18
CA HIS A 48 -14.80 3.97 4.59
C HIS A 48 -15.65 4.71 5.64
N GLN A 49 -15.87 4.13 6.81
CA GLN A 49 -16.74 4.69 7.85
C GLN A 49 -15.94 5.58 8.80
N ALA A 50 -16.42 6.79 9.04
CA ALA A 50 -15.86 7.68 10.06
C ALA A 50 -16.09 7.11 11.47
N LEU A 51 -15.11 7.33 12.35
CA LEU A 51 -15.32 7.19 13.80
C LEU A 51 -16.24 8.31 14.32
N PRO A 52 -16.87 8.12 15.50
CA PRO A 52 -17.56 9.22 16.18
C PRO A 52 -16.65 10.45 16.32
N SER A 53 -17.20 11.63 16.05
CA SER A 53 -16.47 12.91 16.09
C SER A 53 -15.28 13.01 15.11
N CYS A 54 -15.25 12.20 14.06
CA CYS A 54 -14.29 12.28 12.97
C CYS A 54 -14.98 12.62 11.64
N LEU A 55 -14.21 13.24 10.75
CA LEU A 55 -14.55 13.42 9.35
C LEU A 55 -13.78 12.39 8.52
N VAL A 56 -14.37 11.97 7.41
CA VAL A 56 -13.75 11.06 6.44
C VAL A 56 -13.94 11.62 5.03
N ASP A 57 -12.87 11.64 4.25
CA ASP A 57 -12.92 11.98 2.83
C ASP A 57 -12.25 10.87 1.99
N LYS A 58 -12.82 10.57 0.82
CA LYS A 58 -12.25 9.59 -0.12
C LYS A 58 -11.06 10.20 -0.86
N LEU A 59 -9.92 9.52 -0.82
CA LEU A 59 -8.70 9.94 -1.52
C LEU A 59 -8.59 9.30 -2.92
N GLY A 60 -9.07 8.07 -3.07
CA GLY A 60 -8.91 7.25 -4.28
C GLY A 60 -8.25 5.91 -3.95
N ALA A 61 -7.96 5.12 -4.97
CA ALA A 61 -7.48 3.76 -4.83
C ALA A 61 -6.05 3.57 -5.33
N LEU A 62 -5.36 2.65 -4.66
CA LEU A 62 -4.10 2.07 -5.10
C LEU A 62 -4.36 0.68 -5.70
N ASP A 63 -3.77 0.44 -6.86
CA ASP A 63 -3.72 -0.88 -7.49
C ASP A 63 -2.39 -1.55 -7.11
N TYR A 64 -2.48 -2.68 -6.43
CA TYR A 64 -1.33 -3.51 -6.08
C TYR A 64 -1.17 -4.61 -7.10
N LEU A 65 0.07 -4.81 -7.53
CA LEU A 65 0.46 -5.82 -8.50
C LEU A 65 1.31 -6.88 -7.82
N PHE A 66 1.15 -8.13 -8.27
CA PHE A 66 2.00 -9.23 -7.84
C PHE A 66 3.23 -9.29 -8.74
N VAL A 67 4.39 -8.92 -8.18
CA VAL A 67 5.61 -8.69 -8.96
C VAL A 67 6.81 -9.44 -8.40
N ALA A 68 7.79 -9.70 -9.27
CA ALA A 68 9.12 -10.15 -8.91
C ALA A 68 10.12 -9.75 -9.99
N SER A 69 11.41 -9.90 -9.71
CA SER A 69 12.43 -9.80 -10.77
C SER A 69 12.29 -10.93 -11.79
N LYS A 70 12.80 -10.68 -13.00
CA LYS A 70 12.81 -11.67 -14.09
C LYS A 70 13.52 -12.99 -13.71
N PRO A 71 14.72 -13.01 -13.10
CA PRO A 71 15.37 -14.27 -12.71
C PRO A 71 14.57 -15.09 -11.70
N PHE A 72 13.88 -14.43 -10.77
CA PHE A 72 13.01 -15.12 -9.82
C PHE A 72 11.81 -15.75 -10.52
N ALA A 73 11.19 -15.03 -11.45
CA ALA A 73 10.08 -15.54 -12.23
C ALA A 73 10.46 -16.75 -13.11
N GLU A 74 11.61 -16.72 -13.76
CA GLU A 74 12.11 -17.85 -14.55
C GLU A 74 12.38 -19.09 -13.67
N ARG A 75 12.85 -18.88 -12.43
CA ARG A 75 13.14 -19.96 -11.48
C ARG A 75 11.88 -20.61 -10.89
N TYR A 76 10.91 -19.81 -10.45
CA TYR A 76 9.75 -20.30 -9.70
C TYR A 76 8.47 -20.41 -10.53
N PHE A 77 8.34 -19.61 -11.59
CA PHE A 77 7.17 -19.51 -12.44
C PHE A 77 7.48 -19.68 -13.94
N PRO A 78 8.31 -20.67 -14.36
CA PRO A 78 8.67 -20.84 -15.77
C PRO A 78 7.46 -21.11 -16.69
N ASN A 79 6.40 -21.70 -16.12
CA ASN A 79 5.15 -22.00 -16.83
C ASN A 79 3.99 -21.10 -16.35
N GLY A 80 4.32 -19.93 -15.78
CA GLY A 80 3.37 -19.01 -15.17
C GLY A 80 3.04 -19.31 -13.71
N VAL A 81 2.21 -18.44 -13.13
CA VAL A 81 1.79 -18.55 -11.73
C VAL A 81 0.67 -19.57 -11.59
N THR A 82 0.96 -20.65 -10.88
CA THR A 82 0.02 -21.71 -10.54
C THR A 82 0.02 -21.95 -9.03
N ARG A 83 -1.02 -22.64 -8.55
CA ARG A 83 -1.10 -23.07 -7.15
C ARG A 83 0.16 -23.82 -6.70
N SER A 84 0.67 -24.74 -7.51
CA SER A 84 1.83 -25.57 -7.16
C SER A 84 3.15 -24.80 -7.16
N SER A 85 3.32 -23.80 -8.04
CA SER A 85 4.49 -22.92 -8.01
C SER A 85 4.47 -21.97 -6.81
N LEU A 86 3.29 -21.45 -6.45
CA LEU A 86 3.14 -20.54 -5.32
C LEU A 86 3.51 -21.19 -3.99
N LEU A 87 3.17 -22.46 -3.78
CA LEU A 87 3.57 -23.23 -2.58
C LEU A 87 5.09 -23.32 -2.38
N LYS A 88 5.90 -23.06 -3.42
CA LYS A 88 7.36 -23.16 -3.39
C LYS A 88 8.06 -21.80 -3.42
N ALA A 89 7.39 -20.76 -3.91
CA ALA A 89 7.96 -19.45 -4.13
C ALA A 89 7.94 -18.62 -2.84
N PRO A 90 9.09 -18.10 -2.37
CA PRO A 90 9.11 -17.18 -1.23
C PRO A 90 8.38 -15.87 -1.55
N ALA A 91 7.44 -15.49 -0.69
CA ALA A 91 6.72 -14.23 -0.75
C ALA A 91 7.12 -13.29 0.41
N VAL A 92 6.69 -12.03 0.34
CA VAL A 92 6.83 -11.05 1.43
C VAL A 92 5.46 -10.51 1.84
N ALA A 93 5.23 -10.43 3.15
CA ALA A 93 4.09 -9.77 3.78
C ALA A 93 4.57 -8.66 4.73
N PHE A 94 3.72 -7.65 4.94
CA PHE A 94 4.14 -6.48 5.71
C PHE A 94 4.23 -6.81 7.19
N ASP A 95 3.20 -7.45 7.73
CA ASP A 95 3.19 -8.01 9.08
C ASP A 95 2.48 -9.38 9.09
N HIS A 96 2.33 -9.99 10.28
CA HIS A 96 1.62 -11.26 10.46
C HIS A 96 0.10 -11.17 10.20
N LEU A 97 -0.43 -9.94 10.15
CA LEU A 97 -1.85 -9.63 9.99
C LEU A 97 -2.15 -9.04 8.60
N ASP A 98 -1.16 -9.00 7.71
CA ASP A 98 -1.31 -8.47 6.36
C ASP A 98 -2.15 -9.43 5.53
N ASP A 99 -3.45 -9.15 5.53
CA ASP A 99 -4.45 -9.89 4.78
C ASP A 99 -4.33 -9.66 3.27
N MET A 100 -3.55 -8.68 2.78
CA MET A 100 -3.56 -8.32 1.36
C MET A 100 -3.03 -9.46 0.47
N HIS A 101 -1.82 -9.92 0.77
CA HIS A 101 -1.19 -10.99 0.01
C HIS A 101 -2.00 -12.29 0.13
N GLN A 102 -2.48 -12.59 1.34
CA GLN A 102 -3.27 -13.79 1.61
C GLN A 102 -4.61 -13.77 0.87
N ALA A 103 -5.34 -12.64 0.90
CA ALA A 103 -6.60 -12.47 0.19
C ALA A 103 -6.42 -12.60 -1.33
N PHE A 104 -5.36 -12.00 -1.89
CA PHE A 104 -5.05 -12.12 -3.30
C PHE A 104 -4.81 -13.58 -3.72
N LEU A 105 -4.03 -14.33 -2.93
CA LEU A 105 -3.76 -15.75 -3.20
C LEU A 105 -5.00 -16.63 -3.04
N GLN A 106 -5.80 -16.39 -1.99
CA GLN A 106 -7.03 -17.14 -1.77
C GLN A 106 -8.05 -16.88 -2.91
N GLN A 107 -8.26 -15.62 -3.29
CA GLN A 107 -9.24 -15.24 -4.30
C GLN A 107 -8.89 -15.75 -5.70
N ASN A 108 -7.61 -15.71 -6.08
CA ASN A 108 -7.19 -16.01 -7.46
C ASN A 108 -6.63 -17.43 -7.64
N PHE A 109 -6.18 -18.08 -6.57
CA PHE A 109 -5.49 -19.37 -6.64
C PHE A 109 -5.99 -20.42 -5.63
N ASP A 110 -7.02 -20.11 -4.84
CA ASP A 110 -7.60 -21.00 -3.81
C ASP A 110 -6.54 -21.57 -2.85
N LEU A 111 -5.69 -20.66 -2.37
CA LEU A 111 -4.63 -20.92 -1.41
C LEU A 111 -4.97 -20.27 -0.06
N PRO A 112 -5.22 -21.07 0.99
CA PRO A 112 -5.52 -20.54 2.31
C PRO A 112 -4.32 -19.82 2.93
N PRO A 113 -4.56 -18.88 3.87
CA PRO A 113 -3.52 -18.24 4.66
C PRO A 113 -2.48 -19.23 5.19
N GLY A 114 -1.20 -18.86 5.10
CA GLY A 114 -0.09 -19.70 5.56
C GLY A 114 0.34 -20.81 4.60
N SER A 115 -0.27 -20.94 3.42
CA SER A 115 0.13 -21.97 2.43
C SER A 115 1.47 -21.71 1.74
N VAL A 116 1.94 -20.45 1.72
CA VAL A 116 3.12 -20.01 0.97
C VAL A 116 4.24 -19.57 1.93
N PRO A 117 5.51 -19.93 1.70
CA PRO A 117 6.62 -19.43 2.50
C PRO A 117 6.67 -17.90 2.45
N CYS A 118 6.58 -17.24 3.60
CA CYS A 118 6.43 -15.79 3.65
C CYS A 118 7.40 -15.14 4.63
N HIS A 119 8.18 -14.18 4.14
CA HIS A 119 9.00 -13.29 4.95
C HIS A 119 8.15 -12.13 5.45
N ILE A 120 8.48 -11.62 6.64
CA ILE A 120 7.75 -10.51 7.26
C ILE A 120 8.69 -9.32 7.35
N VAL A 121 8.28 -8.22 6.72
CA VAL A 121 9.11 -7.03 6.57
C VAL A 121 8.26 -5.78 6.77
N ASN A 122 8.46 -5.08 7.88
CA ASN A 122 7.66 -3.90 8.23
C ASN A 122 8.13 -2.63 7.49
N SER A 123 8.45 -2.72 6.19
CA SER A 123 8.87 -1.58 5.35
C SER A 123 8.45 -1.75 3.89
N SER A 124 7.64 -0.82 3.39
CA SER A 124 7.21 -0.77 1.99
C SER A 124 8.35 -0.56 1.00
N GLU A 125 9.40 0.16 1.40
CA GLU A 125 10.57 0.43 0.58
C GLU A 125 11.45 -0.83 0.45
N ALA A 126 11.55 -1.61 1.53
CA ALA A 126 12.28 -2.88 1.52
C ALA A 126 11.63 -3.92 0.59
N PHE A 127 10.31 -3.87 0.38
CA PHE A 127 9.61 -4.79 -0.55
C PHE A 127 10.13 -4.66 -1.97
N VAL A 128 10.30 -3.42 -2.43
CA VAL A 128 10.81 -3.15 -3.78
C VAL A 128 12.22 -3.70 -3.91
N GLN A 129 13.06 -3.49 -2.90
CA GLN A 129 14.44 -4.01 -2.91
C GLN A 129 14.49 -5.54 -2.90
N LEU A 130 13.65 -6.20 -2.10
CA LEU A 130 13.57 -7.67 -2.04
C LEU A 130 13.09 -8.27 -3.36
N ALA A 131 12.09 -7.65 -3.99
CA ALA A 131 11.60 -8.08 -5.30
C ALA A 131 12.71 -7.93 -6.36
N ARG A 132 13.46 -6.82 -6.33
CA ARG A 132 14.57 -6.52 -7.25
C ARG A 132 15.76 -7.45 -7.08
N GLN A 133 16.10 -7.81 -5.84
CA GLN A 133 17.17 -8.78 -5.54
C GLN A 133 16.86 -10.20 -6.04
N GLY A 134 15.61 -10.46 -6.44
CA GLY A 134 15.21 -11.75 -7.01
C GLY A 134 15.20 -12.90 -6.03
N THR A 135 14.91 -12.58 -4.76
CA THR A 135 14.78 -13.56 -3.69
C THR A 135 13.32 -13.88 -3.36
N THR A 136 12.39 -12.99 -3.75
CA THR A 136 10.98 -13.07 -3.36
C THR A 136 10.05 -12.51 -4.43
N CYS A 137 8.76 -12.86 -4.33
CA CYS A 137 7.66 -12.14 -4.96
C CYS A 137 6.87 -11.31 -3.94
N CYS A 138 6.34 -10.17 -4.38
CA CYS A 138 5.73 -9.17 -3.49
C CYS A 138 4.45 -8.59 -4.11
N MET A 139 3.50 -8.22 -3.26
CA MET A 139 2.39 -7.33 -3.63
C MET A 139 2.83 -5.88 -3.40
N ILE A 140 2.98 -5.10 -4.47
CA ILE A 140 3.50 -3.72 -4.41
C ILE A 140 2.55 -2.77 -5.16
N PRO A 141 2.28 -1.55 -4.64
CA PRO A 141 1.50 -0.55 -5.36
C PRO A 141 2.14 -0.23 -6.71
N HIS A 142 1.38 -0.25 -7.79
CA HIS A 142 1.84 0.09 -9.14
C HIS A 142 2.58 1.43 -9.18
N LEU A 143 2.02 2.45 -8.48
CA LEU A 143 2.60 3.79 -8.37
C LEU A 143 4.03 3.81 -7.78
N GLN A 144 4.43 2.78 -7.02
CA GLN A 144 5.76 2.69 -6.41
C GLN A 144 6.80 2.07 -7.35
N ILE A 145 6.37 1.31 -8.36
CA ILE A 145 7.25 0.46 -9.20
C ILE A 145 7.07 0.71 -10.70
N GLU A 146 6.47 1.83 -11.08
CA GLU A 146 6.22 2.16 -12.49
C GLU A 146 7.52 2.12 -13.31
N LYS A 147 8.60 2.70 -12.78
CA LYS A 147 9.93 2.71 -13.42
C LYS A 147 10.54 1.32 -13.55
N GLU A 148 10.42 0.50 -12.51
CA GLU A 148 10.93 -0.88 -12.49
C GLU A 148 10.16 -1.79 -13.45
N LEU A 149 8.86 -1.54 -13.64
CA LEU A 149 8.03 -2.24 -14.63
C LEU A 149 8.41 -1.81 -16.06
N GLU A 150 8.59 -0.51 -16.29
CA GLU A 150 8.99 0.03 -17.60
C GLU A 150 10.38 -0.44 -18.03
N SER A 151 11.33 -0.51 -17.09
CA SER A 151 12.69 -1.00 -17.36
C SER A 151 12.77 -2.52 -17.50
N GLY A 152 11.73 -3.25 -17.07
CA GLY A 152 11.71 -4.71 -17.00
C GLY A 152 12.54 -5.30 -15.85
N GLU A 153 13.01 -4.46 -14.91
CA GLU A 153 13.68 -4.92 -13.69
C GLU A 153 12.72 -5.74 -12.81
N LEU A 154 11.47 -5.31 -12.73
CA LEU A 154 10.36 -6.07 -12.16
C LEU A 154 9.36 -6.42 -13.25
N ILE A 155 8.73 -7.58 -13.12
CA ILE A 155 7.66 -8.01 -14.01
C ILE A 155 6.40 -8.32 -13.23
N ASN A 156 5.24 -8.07 -13.84
CA ASN A 156 3.96 -8.52 -13.31
C ASN A 156 3.81 -10.03 -13.55
N LEU A 157 3.79 -10.80 -12.47
CA LEU A 157 3.69 -12.25 -12.49
C LEU A 157 2.28 -12.72 -12.91
N THR A 158 1.27 -11.89 -12.70
CA THR A 158 -0.13 -12.19 -12.99
C THR A 158 -0.78 -11.07 -13.81
N PRO A 159 -0.44 -10.92 -15.09
CA PRO A 159 -1.06 -9.91 -15.95
C PRO A 159 -2.59 -10.03 -15.95
N GLY A 160 -3.28 -8.91 -15.75
CA GLY A 160 -4.76 -8.85 -15.66
C GLY A 160 -5.33 -9.06 -14.26
N LEU A 161 -4.52 -9.52 -13.29
CA LEU A 161 -4.92 -9.58 -11.88
C LEU A 161 -4.28 -8.42 -11.10
N LEU A 162 -5.06 -7.82 -10.22
CA LEU A 162 -4.61 -6.78 -9.29
C LEU A 162 -5.41 -6.84 -8.00
N GLN A 163 -4.85 -6.32 -6.93
CA GLN A 163 -5.56 -6.09 -5.68
C GLN A 163 -5.75 -4.58 -5.48
N ARG A 164 -7.01 -4.12 -5.50
CA ARG A 164 -7.33 -2.70 -5.31
C ARG A 164 -7.59 -2.40 -3.84
N ARG A 165 -6.98 -1.32 -3.31
CA ARG A 165 -7.29 -0.78 -1.98
C ARG A 165 -7.71 0.68 -2.09
N MET A 166 -8.96 0.97 -1.70
CA MET A 166 -9.47 2.33 -1.60
C MET A 166 -8.93 2.99 -0.33
N LEU A 167 -8.47 4.23 -0.44
CA LEU A 167 -7.91 5.02 0.65
C LEU A 167 -8.85 6.15 1.04
N TYR A 168 -8.91 6.38 2.34
CA TYR A 168 -9.73 7.40 2.98
C TYR A 168 -8.87 8.21 3.96
N TRP A 169 -9.10 9.51 4.00
CA TRP A 169 -8.49 10.42 4.94
C TRP A 169 -9.43 10.65 6.12
N HIS A 170 -9.05 10.15 7.29
CA HIS A 170 -9.77 10.35 8.55
C HIS A 170 -9.10 11.44 9.37
N ARG A 171 -9.90 12.27 10.05
CA ARG A 171 -9.39 13.31 10.95
C ARG A 171 -10.41 13.67 12.03
N PHE A 172 -9.95 14.20 13.15
CA PHE A 172 -10.85 14.69 14.20
C PHE A 172 -11.61 15.95 13.78
N ALA A 173 -12.84 16.06 14.29
CA ALA A 173 -13.66 17.29 14.24
C ALA A 173 -13.73 17.96 15.62
N PRO A 174 -13.81 19.31 15.69
CA PRO A 174 -13.72 20.26 14.58
C PRO A 174 -12.28 20.41 14.07
N GLU A 175 -12.12 20.63 12.76
CA GLU A 175 -10.79 20.75 12.14
C GLU A 175 -10.19 22.16 12.32
N SER A 176 -8.90 22.22 12.63
CA SER A 176 -8.15 23.48 12.66
C SER A 176 -7.90 24.01 11.26
N ARG A 177 -7.58 25.31 11.13
CA ARG A 177 -7.20 25.92 9.83
C ARG A 177 -6.01 25.19 9.19
N MET A 178 -5.05 24.75 10.00
CA MET A 178 -3.89 23.99 9.50
C MET A 178 -4.30 22.60 9.00
N MET A 179 -5.17 21.91 9.74
CA MET A 179 -5.67 20.59 9.33
C MET A 179 -6.49 20.68 8.03
N ARG A 180 -7.23 21.78 7.84
CA ARG A 180 -7.93 22.06 6.57
C ARG A 180 -6.93 22.17 5.41
N LYS A 181 -5.87 22.96 5.54
CA LYS A 181 -4.80 23.06 4.51
C LYS A 181 -4.19 21.69 4.16
N VAL A 182 -3.90 20.88 5.19
CA VAL A 182 -3.39 19.51 4.98
C VAL A 182 -4.42 18.69 4.21
N THR A 183 -5.68 18.71 4.64
CA THR A 183 -6.76 17.96 4.00
C THR A 183 -6.93 18.35 2.53
N ASP A 184 -6.96 19.64 2.24
CA ASP A 184 -7.10 20.15 0.87
C ASP A 184 -5.95 19.66 -0.01
N ALA A 185 -4.71 19.73 0.49
CA ALA A 185 -3.52 19.28 -0.25
C ALA A 185 -3.51 17.76 -0.47
N LEU A 186 -3.94 16.97 0.53
CA LEU A 186 -4.07 15.51 0.40
C LEU A 186 -5.14 15.12 -0.62
N LEU A 187 -6.28 15.80 -0.62
CA LEU A 187 -7.37 15.54 -1.57
C LEU A 187 -6.98 15.94 -2.98
N GLU A 188 -6.44 17.14 -3.17
CA GLU A 188 -6.03 17.63 -4.49
C GLU A 188 -4.98 16.72 -5.13
N TYR A 189 -3.92 16.38 -4.39
CA TYR A 189 -2.87 15.51 -4.91
C TYR A 189 -3.35 14.06 -5.04
N GLY A 190 -4.10 13.57 -4.06
CA GLY A 190 -4.68 12.22 -4.06
C GLY A 190 -5.56 11.99 -5.29
N HIS A 191 -6.47 12.92 -5.59
CA HIS A 191 -7.35 12.83 -6.77
C HIS A 191 -6.59 12.87 -8.09
N LYS A 192 -5.41 13.49 -8.12
CA LYS A 192 -4.56 13.55 -9.31
C LYS A 192 -3.81 12.23 -9.60
N VAL A 193 -3.36 11.52 -8.55
CA VAL A 193 -2.46 10.37 -8.72
C VAL A 193 -3.08 9.01 -8.36
N LEU A 194 -4.18 9.02 -7.60
CA LEU A 194 -4.91 7.82 -7.21
C LEU A 194 -6.08 7.57 -8.15
N ARG A 195 -6.41 6.30 -8.36
CA ARG A 195 -7.58 5.90 -9.15
C ARG A 195 -8.86 6.35 -8.45
N GLN A 196 -9.82 6.93 -9.17
CA GLN A 196 -11.07 7.40 -8.55
C GLN A 196 -12.20 6.37 -8.61
N ASP A 197 -12.11 5.41 -9.54
CA ASP A 197 -13.10 4.36 -9.79
C ASP A 197 -12.63 3.00 -9.27
#